data_AF-A0A9D1Y9U4-F1
#
_entry.id   AF-A0A9D1Y9U4-F1
#
_cell.length_a   1.000
_cell.length_b   1.000
_cell.length_c   1.000
_cell.angle_alpha   90.00
_cell.angle_beta   90.00
_cell.angle_gamma   90.00
#
_symmetry.space_group_name_H-M   'P 1'
#
loop_
_entity.id
_entity.type
_entity.pdbx_description
1 polymer ?
#
loop_
_entity_poly.entity_id
_entity_poly.type
_entity_poly.pdbx_seq_one_letter_code
_entity_poly.pdbx_strand_id
1 'polypeptide(L)'
;MEQTRRDRAVVLRQLRRMLRSRPNDTVKLALLEQLNREEIEGLDLTLLCEFKRSASGVVEVKLQDRLKLLEMLERLSAPAEREGQTGVELFYQALEHRAEREEVHDS
;
A
#
# COMPACT_ATOMS: atom_id res chain seq x y z
N MET A 1 -7.41 -18.65 -6.59
CA MET A 1 -7.36 -18.08 -5.23
C MET A 1 -5.94 -17.67 -4.79
N GLU A 2 -4.91 -18.50 -4.99
CA GLU A 2 -3.54 -18.18 -4.53
C GLU A 2 -2.87 -17.03 -5.31
N GLN A 3 -3.05 -16.98 -6.63
CA GLN A 3 -2.54 -15.89 -7.48
C GLN A 3 -3.10 -14.53 -7.05
N THR A 4 -4.42 -14.43 -6.87
CA THR A 4 -5.10 -13.21 -6.41
C THR A 4 -4.59 -12.72 -5.05
N ARG A 5 -4.26 -13.63 -4.13
CA ARG A 5 -3.64 -13.28 -2.84
C ARG A 5 -2.21 -12.74 -3.02
N ARG A 6 -1.41 -13.33 -3.91
CA ARG A 6 -0.07 -12.83 -4.25
C ARG A 6 -0.14 -11.43 -4.85
N ASP A 7 -1.06 -11.20 -5.80
CA ASP A 7 -1.24 -9.90 -6.45
C ASP A 7 -1.64 -8.82 -5.42
N ARG A 8 -2.54 -9.14 -4.49
CA ARG A 8 -2.92 -8.23 -3.39
C ARG A 8 -1.75 -7.89 -2.48
N ALA A 9 -0.91 -8.87 -2.13
CA ALA A 9 0.28 -8.63 -1.30
C ALA A 9 1.29 -7.71 -1.99
N VAL A 10 1.43 -7.80 -3.32
CA VAL A 10 2.26 -6.89 -4.12
C VAL A 10 1.71 -5.47 -4.06
N VAL A 11 0.41 -5.29 -4.28
CA VAL A 11 -0.25 -3.96 -4.23
C VAL A 11 -0.09 -3.31 -2.85
N LEU A 12 -0.33 -4.06 -1.77
CA LEU A 12 -0.15 -3.57 -0.40
C LEU A 12 1.29 -3.13 -0.13
N ARG A 13 2.27 -3.86 -0.65
CA ARG A 13 3.69 -3.51 -0.52
C ARG A 13 4.02 -2.21 -1.24
N GLN A 14 3.48 -2.02 -2.44
CA GLN A 14 3.67 -0.77 -3.20
C GLN A 14 3.00 0.42 -2.51
N LEU A 15 1.77 0.27 -2.01
CA LEU A 15 1.09 1.34 -1.27
C LEU A 15 1.89 1.78 -0.03
N ARG A 16 2.41 0.81 0.73
CA ARG A 16 3.27 1.11 1.89
C ARG A 16 4.57 1.80 1.49
N ARG A 17 5.15 1.45 0.34
CA ARG A 17 6.33 2.14 -0.21
C ARG A 17 5.98 3.59 -0.56
N MET A 18 4.89 3.83 -1.28
CA MET A 18 4.43 5.17 -1.64
C MET A 18 4.19 6.04 -0.40
N LEU A 19 3.51 5.51 0.63
CA LEU A 19 3.23 6.24 1.87
C LEU A 19 4.49 6.64 2.67
N ARG A 20 5.57 5.88 2.54
CA ARG A 20 6.86 6.14 3.23
C ARG A 20 7.81 7.03 2.45
N SER A 21 7.57 7.24 1.16
CA SER A 21 8.41 8.08 0.32
C SER A 21 8.48 9.53 0.81
N ARG A 22 9.49 10.28 0.38
CA ARG A 22 9.66 11.69 0.74
C ARG A 22 9.44 12.56 -0.51
N PRO A 23 8.52 13.55 -0.47
CA PRO A 23 8.24 14.38 -1.64
C PRO A 23 9.39 15.35 -1.95
N ASN A 24 10.33 15.51 -1.02
CA ASN A 24 11.45 16.44 -1.09
C ASN A 24 12.35 16.18 -2.30
N ASP A 25 12.48 14.93 -2.76
CA ASP A 25 13.31 14.62 -3.91
C ASP A 25 12.71 15.15 -5.22
N THR A 26 11.38 15.25 -5.30
CA THR A 26 10.71 15.95 -6.40
C THR A 26 10.96 17.47 -6.35
N VAL A 27 11.04 18.04 -5.15
CA VAL A 27 11.37 19.47 -4.97
C VAL A 27 12.82 19.73 -5.37
N LYS A 28 13.75 18.84 -5.01
CA LYS A 28 15.15 18.91 -5.47
C LYS A 28 15.23 18.87 -6.99
N LEU A 29 14.51 17.95 -7.62
CA LEU A 29 14.44 17.85 -9.09
C LEU A 29 13.92 19.14 -9.73
N ALA A 30 12.97 19.82 -9.09
CA ALA A 30 12.39 21.06 -9.59
C ALA A 30 13.30 22.29 -9.45
N LEU A 31 14.09 22.36 -8.38
CA LEU A 31 14.80 23.58 -7.98
C LEU A 31 16.30 23.55 -8.25
N LEU A 32 16.93 22.38 -8.31
CA LEU A 32 18.37 22.27 -8.51
C LEU A 32 18.69 22.27 -10.00
N GLU A 33 19.45 23.28 -10.44
CA GLU A 33 19.77 23.49 -11.85
C GLU A 33 20.83 22.52 -12.39
N GLN A 34 21.60 21.86 -11.51
CA GLN A 34 22.77 21.06 -11.89
C GLN A 34 22.80 19.71 -11.16
N LEU A 35 21.74 18.92 -11.31
CA LEU A 35 21.78 17.51 -10.89
C LEU A 35 22.55 16.69 -11.93
N ASN A 36 23.56 15.95 -11.50
CA ASN A 36 24.23 14.98 -12.33
C ASN A 36 23.39 13.69 -12.48
N ARG A 37 23.81 12.79 -13.37
CA ARG A 37 23.07 11.56 -13.69
C ARG A 37 22.87 10.66 -12.46
N GLU A 38 23.89 10.53 -11.62
CA GLU A 38 23.87 9.68 -10.43
C GLU A 38 22.92 10.24 -9.36
N GLU A 39 22.90 11.57 -9.19
CA GLU A 39 21.97 12.24 -8.29
C GLU A 39 20.52 12.06 -8.74
N ILE A 40 20.25 12.17 -10.04
CA ILE A 40 18.91 11.94 -10.61
C ILE A 40 18.46 10.50 -10.39
N GLU A 41 19.32 9.52 -10.65
CA GLU A 41 19.02 8.09 -10.44
C GLU A 41 18.75 7.75 -8.96
N GLY A 42 19.32 8.53 -8.03
CA GLY A 42 19.11 8.36 -6.59
C GLY A 42 17.84 8.98 -6.02
N LEU A 43 17.08 9.77 -6.79
CA LEU A 43 15.88 10.45 -6.29
C LEU A 43 14.72 9.49 -6.06
N ASP A 44 14.07 9.60 -4.89
CA ASP A 44 12.79 8.93 -4.66
C ASP A 44 11.63 9.74 -5.28
N LEU A 45 11.29 9.41 -6.53
CA LEU A 45 10.18 10.01 -7.26
C LEU A 45 8.89 9.17 -7.18
N THR A 46 8.77 8.27 -6.20
CA THR A 46 7.67 7.29 -6.12
C THR A 46 6.27 7.94 -6.05
N LEU A 47 6.14 9.18 -5.54
CA LEU A 47 4.86 9.91 -5.51
C LEU A 47 4.66 10.84 -6.70
N LEU A 48 5.63 11.01 -7.59
CA LEU A 48 5.54 11.93 -8.71
C LEU A 48 4.55 11.41 -9.75
N CYS A 49 3.49 12.18 -9.99
CA CYS A 49 2.51 11.92 -11.05
C CYS A 49 2.88 12.65 -12.34
N GLU A 50 3.31 13.91 -12.20
CA GLU A 50 3.52 14.81 -13.33
C GLU A 50 4.61 15.83 -12.98
N PHE A 51 5.49 16.08 -13.95
CA PHE A 51 6.55 17.08 -13.86
C PHE A 51 6.59 17.86 -15.16
N LYS A 52 6.40 19.18 -15.08
CA LYS A 52 6.41 20.08 -16.24
C LYS A 52 7.32 21.26 -15.95
N ARG A 53 8.15 21.61 -16.93
CA ARG A 53 8.97 22.83 -16.89
C ARG A 53 8.63 23.68 -18.10
N SER A 54 8.20 24.91 -17.86
CA SER A 54 7.90 25.87 -18.92
C SER A 54 9.19 26.49 -19.48
N ALA A 55 9.10 27.12 -20.65
CA ALA A 55 10.17 27.93 -21.22
C ALA A 55 10.54 29.15 -20.34
N SER A 56 9.60 29.63 -19.51
CA SER A 56 9.86 30.69 -18.53
C SER A 56 10.56 30.19 -17.27
N GLY A 57 10.86 28.89 -17.17
CA GLY A 57 11.54 28.28 -16.03
C GLY A 57 10.61 27.90 -14.87
N VAL A 58 9.30 28.15 -14.98
CA VAL A 58 8.32 27.70 -13.97
C VAL A 58 8.22 26.18 -14.01
N VAL A 59 8.30 25.56 -12.84
CA VAL A 59 8.14 24.12 -12.68
C VAL A 59 6.81 23.82 -11.98
N GLU A 60 5.98 23.00 -12.63
CA GLU A 60 4.76 22.46 -12.05
C GLU A 60 4.99 20.98 -11.70
N VAL A 61 4.62 20.63 -10.46
CA VAL A 61 4.75 19.29 -9.93
C VAL A 61 3.41 18.81 -9.41
N LYS A 62 3.03 17.60 -9.79
CA LYS A 62 1.87 16.90 -9.22
C LYS A 62 2.32 15.64 -8.50
N LEU A 63 1.92 15.50 -7.25
CA LEU A 63 2.18 14.34 -6.43
C LEU A 63 0.89 13.53 -6.19
N GLN A 64 1.06 12.26 -5.84
CA GLN A 64 -0.02 11.40 -5.37
C GLN A 64 -0.59 11.92 -4.05
N ASP A 65 -1.91 11.81 -3.91
CA ASP A 65 -2.63 12.18 -2.70
C ASP A 65 -2.45 11.11 -1.62
N ARG A 66 -1.75 11.46 -0.54
CA ARG A 66 -1.43 10.53 0.55
C ARG A 66 -2.67 10.06 1.32
N LEU A 67 -3.71 10.88 1.43
CA LEU A 67 -4.94 10.47 2.12
C LEU A 67 -5.63 9.37 1.32
N LYS A 68 -5.74 9.53 -0.01
CA LYS A 68 -6.28 8.48 -0.88
C LYS A 68 -5.46 7.18 -0.84
N LEU A 69 -4.13 7.28 -0.72
CA LEU A 69 -3.28 6.10 -0.56
C LEU A 69 -3.50 5.40 0.79
N LEU A 70 -3.75 6.15 1.86
CA LEU A 70 -4.09 5.60 3.19
C LEU A 70 -5.46 4.92 3.17
N GLU A 71 -6.48 5.56 2.62
CA GLU A 71 -7.82 4.98 2.45
C GLU A 71 -7.77 3.67 1.64
N MET A 72 -6.97 3.65 0.56
CA MET A 72 -6.79 2.44 -0.23
C MET A 72 -6.02 1.36 0.53
N LEU A 73 -5.02 1.73 1.33
CA LEU A 73 -4.30 0.78 2.18
C LEU A 73 -5.21 0.18 3.24
N GLU A 74 -6.04 0.98 3.90
CA GLU A 74 -7.02 0.52 4.89
C GLU A 74 -7.98 -0.50 4.27
N ARG A 75 -8.64 -0.12 3.17
CA ARG A 75 -9.58 -0.98 2.43
C ARG A 75 -8.95 -2.32 2.02
N LEU A 76 -7.71 -2.30 1.57
CA LEU A 76 -7.00 -3.50 1.13
C LEU A 76 -6.30 -4.26 2.28
N SER A 77 -6.25 -3.70 3.48
CA SER A 77 -5.69 -4.37 4.67
C SER A 77 -6.75 -5.09 5.49
N ALA A 78 -8.03 -4.69 5.39
CA ALA A 78 -9.14 -5.42 5.97
C ALA A 78 -9.12 -6.88 5.50
N PRO A 79 -9.35 -7.89 6.36
CA PRO A 79 -9.46 -9.27 5.92
C PRO A 79 -10.41 -9.33 4.72
N ALA A 80 -10.07 -10.08 3.66
CA ALA A 80 -11.15 -10.54 2.79
C ALA A 80 -12.06 -11.31 3.73
N GLU A 81 -13.24 -10.78 4.03
CA GLU A 81 -14.34 -11.63 4.47
C GLU A 81 -14.31 -12.81 3.52
N ARG A 82 -14.10 -14.02 4.05
CA ARG A 82 -14.21 -15.21 3.20
C ARG A 82 -15.59 -15.08 2.58
N GLU A 83 -15.66 -15.00 1.25
CA GLU A 83 -16.95 -14.92 0.55
C GLU A 83 -17.86 -16.01 1.14
N GLY A 84 -18.86 -15.61 1.91
CA GLY A 84 -19.81 -16.50 2.58
C GLY A 84 -19.52 -16.94 4.02
N GLN A 85 -18.54 -16.39 4.76
CA GLN A 85 -18.43 -16.63 6.22
C GLN A 85 -18.34 -15.32 6.97
N THR A 86 -19.41 -15.01 7.71
CA THR A 86 -19.43 -13.89 8.65
C THR A 86 -18.41 -14.12 9.77
N GLY A 87 -17.89 -13.06 10.40
CA GLY A 87 -17.03 -13.19 11.58
C GLY A 87 -17.68 -14.00 12.71
N VAL A 88 -19.01 -14.05 12.73
CA VAL A 88 -19.84 -14.84 13.63
C VAL A 88 -19.77 -16.34 13.31
N GLU A 89 -19.79 -16.76 12.03
CA GLU A 89 -19.61 -18.17 11.63
C GLU A 89 -18.24 -18.71 12.01
N LEU A 90 -17.19 -17.91 11.83
CA LEU A 90 -15.84 -18.29 12.24
C LEU A 90 -15.72 -18.45 13.75
N PHE A 91 -16.44 -17.62 14.51
CA PHE A 91 -16.51 -17.72 15.96
C PHE A 91 -17.28 -18.97 16.40
N TYR A 92 -18.42 -19.28 15.78
CA TYR A 92 -19.18 -20.50 16.08
C TYR A 92 -18.39 -21.77 15.77
N GLN A 93 -17.73 -21.85 14.61
CA GLN A 93 -16.85 -23.00 14.29
C GLN A 93 -15.72 -23.19 15.30
N ALA A 94 -15.17 -22.09 15.83
CA ALA A 94 -14.12 -22.18 16.86
C ALA A 94 -14.65 -22.71 18.20
N LEU A 95 -15.92 -22.43 18.53
CA LEU A 95 -16.58 -22.99 19.72
C LEU A 95 -16.90 -24.48 19.54
N GLU A 96 -17.42 -24.89 18.39
CA GLU A 96 -17.73 -26.30 18.08
C GLU A 96 -16.48 -27.18 18.15
N HIS A 97 -15.37 -26.76 17.51
CA HIS A 97 -14.11 -27.48 17.58
C HIS A 97 -13.49 -27.55 18.97
N ARG A 98 -13.85 -26.62 19.87
CA ARG A 98 -13.41 -26.69 21.27
C ARG A 98 -14.22 -27.73 22.05
N ALA A 99 -15.54 -27.75 21.88
CA ALA A 99 -16.42 -28.73 22.51
C ALA A 99 -16.05 -30.16 22.10
N GLU A 100 -15.80 -30.40 20.81
CA GLU A 100 -15.36 -31.71 20.28
C GLU A 100 -14.03 -32.18 20.87
N ARG A 101 -13.12 -31.26 21.24
CA ARG A 101 -11.84 -31.61 21.87
C ARG A 101 -11.95 -31.87 23.38
N GLU A 102 -12.95 -31.29 24.03
CA GLU A 102 -13.24 -31.56 25.44
C GLU A 102 -13.93 -32.93 25.59
N GLU A 103 -14.72 -33.39 24.62
CA GLU A 103 -15.32 -34.74 24.62
C GLU A 103 -14.32 -35.88 24.38
N VAL A 104 -13.23 -35.65 23.63
CA VAL A 104 -12.20 -36.67 23.35
C VAL A 104 -11.26 -36.88 24.55
N HIS A 105 -11.29 -36.02 25.58
CA HIS A 105 -10.44 -36.14 26.76
C HIS A 105 -11.11 -36.83 27.97
N ASP A 106 -12.38 -37.24 27.83
CA ASP A 106 -13.17 -37.93 28.87
C ASP A 106 -13.57 -39.37 28.44
N SER A 107 -12.79 -40.00 27.56
CA SER A 107 -12.95 -41.40 27.13
C SER A 107 -11.68 -42.23 27.32
#